data_AF-A0A3M1HY78-F1
#
_entry.id   AF-A0A3M1HY78-F1
#
_cell.length_a   1.000
_cell.length_b   1.000
_cell.length_c   1.000
_cell.angle_alpha   90.00
_cell.angle_beta   90.00
_cell.angle_gamma   90.00
#
_symmetry.space_group_name_H-M   'P 1'
#
loop_
_entity.id
_entity.type
_entity.pdbx_description
1 polymer ?
#
loop_
_entity_poly.entity_id
_entity_poly.type
_entity_poly.pdbx_seq_one_letter_code
_entity_poly.pdbx_strand_id
1 'polypeptide(L)'
;MGRHSKLTPEIQEAIVKSIQNGCTYKEAVEKVGIGISTFFLWMEKGRKGKSGKYVEFMEAIKKAEAKAISFAVSCIFESARKGQWQAAAWWLERRFPEDWGKKEFMQVDGNMNFPLPREVTDEGIEEAKKILKELTGRNGKNGTGLPKTSRFGQSE
;
A
#
# COMPACT_ATOMS: atom_id res chain seq x y z
N MET A 1 -1.87 -10.99 42.58
CA MET A 1 -1.66 -9.78 41.76
C MET A 1 -1.23 -10.21 40.37
N GLY A 2 -1.92 -9.74 39.33
CA GLY A 2 -1.68 -10.18 37.95
C GLY A 2 -0.42 -9.55 37.35
N ARG A 3 0.45 -10.37 36.75
CA ARG A 3 1.67 -9.91 36.06
C ARG A 3 1.29 -8.86 35.00
N HIS A 4 1.78 -7.63 35.16
CA HIS A 4 1.57 -6.55 34.20
C HIS A 4 2.02 -7.02 32.80
N SER A 5 1.14 -6.89 31.82
CA SER A 5 1.49 -7.19 30.43
C SER A 5 2.42 -6.11 29.90
N LYS A 6 3.41 -6.50 29.09
CA LYS A 6 4.26 -5.55 28.35
C LYS A 6 3.51 -4.78 27.26
N LEU A 7 2.29 -5.18 26.91
CA LEU A 7 1.43 -4.44 25.98
C LEU A 7 0.71 -3.32 26.73
N THR A 8 1.34 -2.14 26.75
CA THR A 8 0.74 -0.89 27.25
C THR A 8 0.16 -0.09 26.08
N PRO A 9 -0.76 0.86 26.33
CA PRO A 9 -1.31 1.73 25.28
C PRO A 9 -0.23 2.49 24.50
N GLU A 10 0.83 2.95 25.16
CA GLU A 10 1.92 3.72 24.56
C GLU A 10 2.75 2.85 23.61
N ILE A 11 3.06 1.61 24.02
CA ILE A 11 3.76 0.62 23.19
C ILE A 11 2.90 0.25 21.98
N GLN A 12 1.60 0.02 22.21
CA GLN A 12 0.66 -0.26 21.13
C GLN A 12 0.62 0.87 20.10
N GLU A 13 0.48 2.11 20.54
CA GLU A 13 0.44 3.28 19.64
C GLU A 13 1.74 3.42 18.83
N ALA A 14 2.90 3.28 19.47
CA ALA A 14 4.19 3.36 18.82
C ALA A 14 4.40 2.28 17.73
N ILE A 15 3.98 1.05 18.01
CA ILE A 15 4.02 -0.06 17.03
C ILE A 15 3.06 0.23 15.87
N VAL A 16 1.81 0.60 16.16
CA VAL A 16 0.78 0.89 15.16
C VAL A 16 1.22 2.03 14.24
N LYS A 17 1.79 3.10 14.80
CA LYS A 17 2.30 4.24 14.04
C LYS A 17 3.47 3.84 13.13
N SER A 18 4.38 3.00 13.63
CA SER A 18 5.51 2.51 12.83
C SER A 18 5.04 1.68 11.62
N ILE A 19 4.06 0.81 11.82
CA ILE A 19 3.49 -0.02 10.73
C ILE A 19 2.69 0.85 9.75
N GLN A 20 1.94 1.85 10.22
CA GLN A 20 1.25 2.81 9.35
C GLN A 20 2.22 3.53 8.40
N ASN A 21 3.45 3.78 8.85
CA ASN A 21 4.50 4.39 8.03
C ASN A 21 5.24 3.39 7.13
N GLY A 22 4.80 2.13 7.07
CA GLY A 22 5.37 1.10 6.20
C GLY A 22 6.55 0.33 6.79
N CYS A 23 6.88 0.49 8.07
CA CYS A 23 7.90 -0.35 8.70
C CYS A 23 7.46 -1.82 8.79
N THR A 24 8.44 -2.73 8.77
CA THR A 24 8.18 -4.15 9.06
C THR A 24 7.80 -4.35 10.52
N TYR A 25 7.14 -5.48 10.84
CA TYR A 25 6.81 -5.80 12.23
C TYR A 25 8.04 -5.86 13.12
N LYS A 26 9.14 -6.45 12.63
CA LYS A 26 10.40 -6.58 13.36
C LYS A 26 10.94 -5.22 13.78
N GLU A 27 11.07 -4.28 12.84
CA GLU A 27 11.53 -2.93 13.13
C GLU A 27 10.59 -2.18 14.07
N ALA A 28 9.27 -2.32 13.86
CA ALA A 28 8.26 -1.65 14.68
C ALA A 28 8.34 -2.06 16.16
N VAL A 29 8.60 -3.35 16.45
CA VAL A 29 8.67 -3.85 17.83
C VAL A 29 10.06 -3.70 18.46
N GLU A 30 11.13 -3.80 17.67
CA GLU A 30 12.51 -3.55 18.15
C GLU A 30 12.68 -2.10 18.62
N LYS A 31 12.06 -1.14 17.91
CA LYS A 31 12.05 0.29 18.31
C LYS A 31 11.51 0.56 19.71
N VAL A 32 10.63 -0.32 20.21
CA VAL A 32 10.00 -0.20 21.54
C VAL A 32 10.53 -1.25 22.53
N GLY A 33 11.63 -1.94 22.18
CA GLY A 33 12.26 -2.93 23.05
C GLY A 33 11.46 -4.23 23.23
N ILE A 34 10.58 -4.56 22.29
CA ILE A 34 9.78 -5.79 22.30
C ILE A 34 10.36 -6.80 21.31
N GLY A 35 10.58 -8.02 21.75
CA GLY A 35 11.01 -9.11 20.87
C GLY A 35 9.91 -9.54 19.91
N ILE A 36 10.29 -9.85 18.67
CA ILE A 36 9.34 -10.24 17.60
C ILE A 36 8.48 -11.46 17.95
N SER A 37 9.00 -12.42 18.72
CA SER A 37 8.24 -13.56 19.21
C SER A 37 7.09 -13.15 20.14
N THR A 38 7.28 -12.09 20.94
CA THR A 38 6.25 -11.55 21.83
C THR A 38 5.12 -10.90 21.03
N PHE A 39 5.46 -10.21 19.95
CA PHE A 39 4.47 -9.64 19.03
C PHE A 39 3.59 -10.73 18.42
N PHE A 40 4.18 -11.79 17.86
CA PHE A 40 3.40 -12.88 17.27
C PHE A 40 2.54 -13.60 18.30
N LEU A 41 3.02 -13.76 19.54
CA LEU A 41 2.20 -14.29 20.64
C LEU A 41 0.99 -13.39 20.94
N TRP A 42 1.13 -12.06 20.90
CA TRP A 42 0.00 -11.14 21.05
C TRP A 42 -0.99 -11.25 19.88
N MET A 43 -0.50 -11.34 18.65
CA MET A 43 -1.34 -11.53 17.46
C MET A 43 -2.10 -12.86 17.51
N GLU A 44 -1.46 -13.93 17.98
CA GLU A 44 -2.10 -15.24 18.16
C GLU A 44 -3.20 -15.18 19.24
N LYS A 45 -2.93 -14.52 20.37
CA LYS A 45 -3.94 -14.28 21.42
C LYS A 45 -5.11 -13.46 20.90
N GLY A 46 -4.86 -12.44 20.07
CA GLY A 46 -5.90 -11.65 19.41
C GLY A 46 -6.74 -12.49 18.45
N ARG A 47 -6.13 -13.42 17.71
CA ARG A 47 -6.83 -14.30 16.77
C ARG A 47 -7.73 -15.33 17.47
N LYS A 48 -7.31 -15.83 18.63
CA LYS A 48 -8.08 -16.81 19.43
C LYS A 48 -9.13 -16.14 20.34
N GLY A 49 -8.93 -14.86 20.66
CA GLY A 49 -9.83 -14.10 21.52
C GLY A 49 -11.08 -13.62 20.79
N LYS A 50 -12.17 -13.43 21.54
CA LYS A 50 -13.40 -12.78 21.05
C LYS A 50 -13.47 -11.30 21.42
N SER A 51 -12.74 -10.88 22.46
CA SER A 51 -12.66 -9.50 22.94
C SER A 51 -11.41 -9.25 23.78
N GLY A 52 -11.10 -7.98 24.06
CA GLY A 52 -10.03 -7.53 24.94
C GLY A 52 -8.78 -7.03 24.20
N LYS A 53 -7.81 -6.53 24.98
CA LYS A 53 -6.66 -5.76 24.45
C LYS A 53 -5.85 -6.41 23.32
N TYR A 54 -5.73 -7.74 23.30
CA TYR A 54 -4.99 -8.42 22.22
C TYR A 54 -5.80 -8.47 20.91
N VAL A 55 -7.13 -8.53 21.00
CA VAL A 55 -8.03 -8.43 19.84
C VAL A 55 -7.97 -7.02 19.28
N GLU A 56 -8.13 -6.01 20.15
CA GLU A 56 -8.03 -4.60 19.79
C GLU A 56 -6.66 -4.26 19.17
N PHE A 57 -5.58 -4.78 19.74
CA PHE A 57 -4.23 -4.64 19.18
C PHE A 57 -4.14 -5.25 17.78
N MET A 58 -4.59 -6.50 17.60
CA MET A 58 -4.58 -7.17 16.29
C MET A 58 -5.38 -6.38 15.24
N GLU A 59 -6.56 -5.88 15.60
CA GLU A 59 -7.39 -5.06 14.71
C GLU A 59 -6.70 -3.73 14.35
N ALA A 60 -6.06 -3.08 15.33
CA ALA A 60 -5.30 -1.87 15.10
C ALA A 60 -4.12 -2.10 14.15
N ILE A 61 -3.42 -3.24 14.25
CA ILE A 61 -2.36 -3.66 13.33
C ILE A 61 -2.91 -3.86 11.92
N LYS A 62 -4.00 -4.63 11.74
CA LYS A 62 -4.62 -4.83 10.42
C LYS A 62 -5.02 -3.49 9.77
N LYS A 63 -5.58 -2.58 10.57
CA LYS A 63 -5.95 -1.23 10.11
C LYS A 63 -4.71 -0.40 9.74
N ALA A 64 -3.62 -0.55 10.48
CA ALA A 64 -2.35 0.10 10.19
C ALA A 64 -1.77 -0.35 8.85
N GLU A 65 -1.78 -1.65 8.59
CA GLU A 65 -1.30 -2.23 7.32
C GLU A 65 -2.13 -1.76 6.14
N ALA A 66 -3.46 -1.76 6.27
CA ALA A 66 -4.35 -1.25 5.23
C ALA A 66 -4.04 0.22 4.88
N LYS A 67 -3.74 1.04 5.90
CA LYS A 67 -3.32 2.44 5.71
C LYS A 67 -1.96 2.53 5.02
N ALA A 68 -0.97 1.75 5.44
CA ALA A 68 0.36 1.74 4.85
C ALA A 68 0.31 1.36 3.36
N ILE A 69 -0.47 0.33 3.01
CA ILE A 69 -0.70 -0.09 1.63
C ILE A 69 -1.38 1.05 0.85
N SER A 70 -2.45 1.64 1.38
CA SER A 70 -3.16 2.75 0.72
C SER A 70 -2.25 3.97 0.47
N PHE A 71 -1.37 4.29 1.43
CA PHE A 71 -0.38 5.33 1.28
C PHE A 71 0.64 5.00 0.17
N ALA A 72 1.21 3.79 0.19
CA ALA A 72 2.15 3.34 -0.84
C ALA A 72 1.53 3.40 -2.25
N VAL A 73 0.28 2.94 -2.40
CA VAL A 73 -0.48 3.01 -3.66
C VAL A 73 -0.68 4.45 -4.11
N SER A 74 -0.96 5.36 -3.18
CA SER A 74 -1.11 6.79 -3.48
C SER A 74 0.19 7.39 -4.02
N CYS A 75 1.34 7.05 -3.41
CA CYS A 75 2.65 7.49 -3.90
C CYS A 75 2.98 6.95 -5.29
N ILE A 76 2.59 5.70 -5.59
CA ILE A 76 2.75 5.12 -6.93
C ILE A 76 1.93 5.91 -7.96
N PHE A 77 0.65 6.17 -7.69
CA PHE A 77 -0.19 6.93 -8.60
C PHE A 77 0.25 8.39 -8.75
N GLU A 78 0.75 9.01 -7.69
CA GLU A 78 1.33 10.35 -7.76
C GLU A 78 2.58 10.36 -8.66
N SER A 79 3.45 9.37 -8.52
CA SER A 79 4.65 9.23 -9.37
C SER A 79 4.27 9.03 -10.85
N ALA A 80 3.25 8.21 -11.12
CA ALA A 80 2.71 8.04 -12.45
C ALA A 80 2.12 9.35 -13.03
N ARG A 81 1.39 10.12 -12.23
CA ARG A 81 0.87 11.45 -12.63
C ARG A 81 1.98 12.46 -12.93
N LYS A 82 3.14 12.33 -12.27
CA LYS A 82 4.35 13.15 -12.53
C LYS A 82 5.15 12.69 -13.74
N GLY A 83 4.67 11.68 -14.49
CA GLY A 83 5.27 11.22 -15.74
C GLY A 83 6.09 9.93 -15.63
N GLN A 84 6.26 9.37 -14.41
CA GLN A 84 6.91 8.07 -14.21
C GLN A 84 5.91 6.93 -14.37
N TRP A 85 5.41 6.74 -15.60
CA TRP A 85 4.38 5.75 -15.91
C TRP A 85 4.77 4.32 -15.52
N GLN A 86 6.08 4.01 -15.48
CA GLN A 86 6.61 2.71 -15.07
C GLN A 86 6.17 2.32 -13.66
N ALA A 87 5.94 3.29 -12.76
CA ALA A 87 5.43 3.02 -11.41
C ALA A 87 4.01 2.43 -11.44
N ALA A 88 3.13 2.96 -12.31
CA ALA A 88 1.79 2.43 -12.49
C ALA A 88 1.81 1.08 -13.23
N ALA A 89 2.65 0.93 -14.25
CA ALA A 89 2.84 -0.34 -14.96
C ALA A 89 3.29 -1.45 -13.99
N TRP A 90 4.31 -1.18 -13.18
CA TRP A 90 4.80 -2.11 -12.16
C TRP A 90 3.71 -2.53 -11.16
N TRP A 91 2.87 -1.59 -10.72
CA TRP A 91 1.75 -1.89 -9.83
C TRP A 91 0.69 -2.78 -10.49
N LEU A 92 0.33 -2.50 -11.76
CA LEU A 92 -0.63 -3.28 -12.53
C LEU A 92 -0.15 -4.71 -12.79
N GLU A 93 1.11 -4.88 -13.21
CA GLU A 93 1.74 -6.19 -13.42
C GLU A 93 1.63 -7.10 -12.19
N ARG A 94 1.79 -6.53 -10.99
CA ARG A 94 1.76 -7.29 -9.73
C ARG A 94 0.34 -7.51 -9.19
N ARG A 95 -0.57 -6.55 -9.40
CA ARG A 95 -1.93 -6.64 -8.86
C ARG A 95 -2.86 -7.48 -9.73
N PHE A 96 -2.63 -7.46 -11.04
CA PHE A 96 -3.44 -8.09 -12.07
C PHE A 96 -2.54 -8.87 -13.06
N PRO A 97 -1.84 -9.92 -12.58
CA PRO A 97 -0.85 -10.63 -13.40
C PRO A 97 -1.46 -11.32 -14.62
N GLU A 98 -2.74 -11.72 -14.58
CA GLU A 98 -3.42 -12.33 -15.74
C GLU A 98 -3.59 -11.34 -16.92
N ASP A 99 -3.94 -10.09 -16.60
CA ASP A 99 -4.23 -9.05 -17.57
C ASP A 99 -2.96 -8.30 -18.01
N TRP A 100 -2.03 -8.08 -17.08
CA TRP A 100 -0.86 -7.21 -17.25
C TRP A 100 0.48 -7.92 -17.07
N GLY A 101 0.50 -9.20 -16.69
CA GLY A 101 1.76 -9.94 -16.51
C GLY A 101 2.50 -10.12 -17.83
N LYS A 102 3.82 -10.27 -17.74
CA LYS A 102 4.66 -10.58 -18.91
C LYS A 102 4.24 -11.93 -19.48
N LYS A 103 3.68 -11.92 -20.69
CA LYS A 103 3.40 -13.13 -21.46
C LYS A 103 4.68 -13.57 -22.15
N GLU A 104 5.35 -14.59 -21.62
CA GLU A 104 6.46 -15.24 -22.33
C GLU A 104 5.87 -16.10 -23.45
N PHE A 105 6.07 -15.65 -24.69
CA PHE A 105 5.73 -16.46 -25.85
C PHE A 105 6.85 -17.48 -26.08
N MET A 106 6.59 -18.75 -25.79
CA MET A 106 7.51 -19.83 -26.13
C MET A 106 7.44 -20.05 -27.65
N GLN A 107 8.50 -19.66 -28.36
CA GLN A 107 8.61 -19.89 -29.80
C GLN A 107 8.86 -21.39 -30.03
N VAL A 108 7.83 -22.12 -30.44
CA VAL A 108 7.96 -23.51 -30.91
C VAL A 108 8.30 -23.41 -32.39
N ASP A 109 9.52 -23.82 -32.76
CA ASP A 109 9.98 -23.86 -34.15
C ASP A 109 9.08 -24.79 -34.98
N GLY A 110 8.17 -24.18 -35.72
CA GLY A 110 7.15 -24.90 -36.50
C GLY A 110 6.19 -23.93 -37.15
N ASN A 111 6.70 -23.04 -38.00
CA ASN A 111 5.95 -22.28 -39.00
C ASN A 111 4.55 -21.81 -38.55
N MET A 112 4.49 -20.95 -37.52
CA MET A 112 3.27 -20.24 -37.15
C MET A 112 3.53 -18.75 -37.23
N ASN A 113 2.85 -18.09 -38.17
CA ASN A 113 2.86 -16.65 -38.35
C ASN A 113 2.14 -15.99 -37.17
N PHE A 114 2.86 -15.74 -36.08
CA PHE A 114 2.35 -14.92 -34.99
C PHE A 114 2.60 -13.44 -35.31
N PRO A 115 1.59 -12.56 -35.17
CA PRO A 115 1.86 -11.14 -35.18
C PRO A 115 2.82 -10.84 -34.01
N LEU A 116 3.99 -10.30 -34.33
CA LEU A 116 4.96 -9.88 -33.33
C LEU A 116 4.29 -8.92 -32.33
N PRO A 117 4.74 -8.89 -31.06
CA PRO A 117 4.29 -7.89 -30.10
C PRO A 117 4.41 -6.52 -30.76
N ARG A 118 3.28 -5.82 -30.89
CA ARG A 118 3.20 -4.53 -31.59
C ARG A 118 4.26 -3.61 -30.97
N GLU A 119 5.26 -3.23 -31.76
CA GLU A 119 6.26 -2.25 -31.33
C GLU A 119 5.50 -1.06 -30.72
N VAL A 120 5.87 -0.67 -29.50
CA VAL A 120 5.26 0.49 -28.85
C VAL A 120 5.67 1.70 -29.66
N THR A 121 4.81 2.15 -30.57
CA THR A 121 5.04 3.32 -31.40
C THR A 121 4.88 4.57 -30.55
N ASP A 122 5.60 5.64 -30.92
CA ASP A 122 5.48 6.95 -30.27
C ASP A 122 4.03 7.47 -30.28
N GLU A 123 3.25 7.08 -31.28
CA GLU A 123 1.82 7.34 -31.42
C GLU A 123 0.99 6.69 -30.29
N GLY A 124 1.27 5.43 -29.96
CA GLY A 124 0.60 4.72 -28.86
C GLY A 124 0.92 5.32 -27.49
N ILE A 125 2.12 5.88 -27.34
CA ILE A 125 2.53 6.61 -26.12
C ILE A 125 1.76 7.94 -26.01
N GLU A 126 1.62 8.68 -27.11
CA GLU A 126 0.84 9.93 -27.13
C GLU A 126 -0.66 9.70 -26.91
N GLU A 127 -1.21 8.62 -27.44
CA GLU A 127 -2.60 8.24 -27.21
C GLU A 127 -2.85 7.89 -25.73
N ALA A 128 -1.94 7.14 -25.11
CA ALA A 128 -1.98 6.84 -23.67
C ALA A 128 -1.87 8.11 -22.82
N LYS A 129 -1.00 9.07 -23.19
CA LYS A 129 -0.88 10.38 -22.50
C LYS A 129 -2.17 11.19 -22.62
N LYS A 130 -2.84 11.17 -23.78
CA LYS A 130 -4.12 11.85 -23.98
C LYS A 130 -5.23 11.27 -23.11
N ILE A 131 -5.33 9.94 -23.05
CA ILE A 131 -6.28 9.24 -22.17
C ILE A 131 -6.01 9.58 -20.69
N LEU A 132 -4.74 9.59 -20.28
CA LEU A 132 -4.36 9.95 -18.92
C LEU A 132 -4.77 11.40 -18.57
N LYS A 133 -4.63 12.33 -19.53
CA LYS A 133 -5.03 13.73 -19.39
C LYS A 133 -6.55 13.91 -19.28
N GLU A 134 -7.32 13.12 -20.02
CA GLU A 134 -8.80 13.12 -19.92
C GLU A 134 -9.30 12.51 -18.61
N LEU A 135 -8.68 11.42 -18.15
CA LEU A 135 -9.02 10.78 -16.87
C LEU A 135 -8.66 11.68 -15.68
N THR A 136 -7.55 12.41 -15.76
CA THR A 136 -7.16 13.38 -14.72
C THR A 136 -8.01 14.66 -14.77
N GLY A 137 -8.45 15.10 -15.95
CA GLY A 137 -9.36 16.23 -16.12
C GLY A 137 -10.80 15.98 -15.67
N ARG A 138 -11.28 14.72 -15.74
CA ARG A 138 -12.64 14.35 -15.29
C ARG A 138 -12.84 14.31 -13.77
N ASN A 139 -11.77 14.15 -12.99
CA ASN A 139 -11.88 14.05 -11.52
C ASN A 139 -12.08 15.40 -10.79
N GLY A 140 -12.20 16.51 -11.52
CA GLY A 140 -12.44 17.84 -10.95
C GLY A 140 -13.90 18.14 -10.54
N LYS A 141 -14.86 17.21 -10.68
CA LYS A 141 -16.29 17.51 -10.44
C LYS A 141 -17.05 16.63 -9.44
N ASN A 142 -16.45 15.61 -8.84
CA ASN A 142 -17.12 14.83 -7.78
C ASN A 142 -16.30 14.90 -6.49
N GLY A 143 -16.70 15.81 -5.61
CA GLY A 143 -16.09 16.00 -4.31
C GLY A 143 -16.34 14.83 -3.37
N THR A 144 -15.30 14.41 -2.67
CA THR A 144 -15.39 14.04 -1.26
C THR A 144 -14.21 14.69 -0.55
N GLY A 145 -14.54 15.62 0.36
CA GLY A 145 -13.58 16.46 1.04
C GLY A 145 -12.68 15.65 1.98
N LEU A 146 -11.37 15.89 1.86
CA LEU A 146 -10.45 15.66 2.97
C LEU A 146 -10.75 16.71 4.06
N PRO A 147 -10.91 16.32 5.33
CA PRO A 147 -11.15 17.26 6.41
C PRO A 147 -9.94 18.20 6.56
N LYS A 148 -10.19 19.51 6.52
CA LYS A 148 -9.21 20.55 6.83
C LYS A 148 -8.73 20.35 8.27
N THR A 149 -7.48 19.96 8.46
CA THR A 149 -6.83 20.12 9.76
C THR A 149 -6.49 21.59 9.94
N SER A 150 -7.28 22.25 10.78
CA SER A 150 -7.00 23.57 11.32
C SER A 150 -5.63 23.55 12.00
N ARG A 151 -4.65 24.28 11.46
CA ARG A 151 -3.44 24.63 12.20
C ARG A 151 -3.60 26.06 12.71
N PHE A 152 -3.79 26.10 14.02
CA PHE A 152 -3.52 27.17 14.98
C PHE A 152 -2.54 28.23 14.50
N GLY A 153 -2.88 29.47 14.82
CA GLY A 153 -2.12 30.67 14.48
C GLY A 153 -0.78 30.78 15.19
N GLN A 154 0.13 31.46 14.52
CA GLN A 154 1.16 32.26 15.15
C GLN A 154 0.94 33.69 14.69
N SER A 155 0.64 34.53 15.66
CA SER A 155 0.56 35.98 15.61
C SER A 155 1.97 36.57 15.65
N GLU A 156 2.22 37.56 14.80
CA GLU A 156 3.14 38.68 15.11
C GLU A 156 2.48 39.64 16.11
#